data_AF-A0A151SWE9-F1
#
_entry.id   AF-A0A151SWE9-F1
#
_cell.length_a   1.000
_cell.length_b   1.000
_cell.length_c   1.000
_cell.angle_alpha   90.00
_cell.angle_beta   90.00
_cell.angle_gamma   90.00
#
_symmetry.space_group_name_H-M   'P 1'
#
loop_
_entity.id
_entity.type
_entity.pdbx_description
1 polymer ?
#
loop_
_entity_poly.entity_id
_entity_poly.type
_entity_poly.pdbx_seq_one_letter_code
_entity_poly.pdbx_strand_id
1 'polypeptide(L)'
;MEVEQLDVKTAFVHGDLEEEIYMEQLEGFAIKVKEKLVCKLKKRLYGLKQALRQWYKKFDSFMMNHGYDKTSFDHCVFVKKFLDGKFIILLHTLCG
;
A
#
# COMPACT_ATOMS: atom_id res chain seq x y z
N MET A 1 0.63 3.36 -28.58
CA MET A 1 0.87 3.32 -27.12
C MET A 1 -0.47 3.59 -26.48
N GLU A 2 -1.03 2.60 -25.81
CA GLU A 2 -2.33 2.67 -25.15
C GLU A 2 -2.06 2.73 -23.64
N VAL A 3 -2.74 3.63 -22.94
CA VAL A 3 -2.53 3.89 -21.51
C VAL A 3 -3.83 3.60 -20.79
N GLU A 4 -3.79 2.63 -19.88
CA GLU A 4 -4.89 2.31 -18.99
C GLU A 4 -4.53 2.69 -17.56
N GLN A 5 -5.47 3.30 -16.84
CA GLN A 5 -5.31 3.64 -15.44
C GLN A 5 -6.18 2.74 -14.57
N LEU A 6 -5.59 2.16 -13.53
CA LEU A 6 -6.28 1.28 -12.59
C LEU A 6 -6.23 1.89 -11.19
N ASP A 7 -7.40 2.15 -10.60
CA ASP A 7 -7.52 2.66 -9.23
C ASP A 7 -7.96 1.55 -8.26
N VAL A 8 -7.09 1.15 -7.34
CA VAL A 8 -7.34 0.07 -6.38
C VAL A 8 -7.83 0.64 -5.05
N LYS A 9 -9.14 0.90 -4.95
CA LYS A 9 -9.75 1.52 -3.74
C LYS A 9 -9.79 0.61 -2.51
N THR A 10 -9.81 -0.71 -2.68
CA THR A 10 -10.08 -1.66 -1.59
C THR A 10 -8.85 -2.16 -0.84
N ALA A 11 -7.65 -1.87 -1.34
CA ALA A 11 -6.37 -2.34 -0.81
C ALA A 11 -6.13 -1.99 0.67
N PHE A 12 -6.64 -0.85 1.12
CA PHE A 12 -6.35 -0.30 2.45
C PHE A 12 -7.25 -0.85 3.56
N VAL A 13 -8.49 -1.21 3.25
CA VAL A 13 -9.53 -1.49 4.26
C VAL A 13 -9.51 -2.96 4.71
N HIS A 14 -8.97 -3.87 3.89
CA HIS A 14 -9.11 -5.33 4.08
C HIS A 14 -7.81 -6.05 4.46
N GLY A 15 -6.73 -5.32 4.75
CA GLY A 15 -5.49 -5.93 5.26
C GLY A 15 -5.52 -6.06 6.78
N ASP A 16 -5.22 -7.24 7.32
CA ASP A 16 -5.02 -7.42 8.76
C ASP A 16 -3.88 -6.55 9.28
N LEU A 17 -4.00 -6.03 10.51
CA LEU A 17 -2.93 -5.31 11.19
C LEU A 17 -1.93 -6.33 11.75
N GLU A 18 -0.78 -6.52 11.08
CA GLU A 18 0.32 -7.32 11.64
C GLU A 18 0.99 -6.62 12.83
N GLU A 19 0.93 -5.29 12.89
CA GLU A 19 1.54 -4.48 13.94
C GLU A 19 0.45 -3.84 14.82
N GLU A 20 0.68 -3.84 16.14
CA GLU A 20 -0.20 -3.16 17.09
C GLU A 20 0.01 -1.65 17.02
N ILE A 21 -0.96 -0.94 16.44
CA ILE A 21 -0.90 0.52 16.35
C ILE A 21 -1.77 1.13 17.45
N TYR A 22 -1.16 2.03 18.20
CA TYR A 22 -1.79 2.83 19.24
C TYR A 22 -1.87 4.28 18.76
N MET A 23 -3.00 4.94 18.99
CA MET A 23 -3.20 6.36 18.68
C MET A 23 -3.72 7.11 19.90
N GLU A 24 -3.47 8.41 19.94
CA GLU A 24 -4.07 9.29 20.94
C GLU A 24 -5.60 9.29 20.82
N GLN A 25 -6.27 9.57 21.93
CA GLN A 25 -7.73 9.69 21.93
C GLN A 25 -8.15 10.94 21.15
N LEU A 26 -9.26 10.82 20.41
CA LEU A 26 -9.85 11.97 19.73
C LEU A 26 -10.41 12.98 20.75
N GLU A 27 -10.34 14.27 20.41
CA GLU A 27 -11.00 15.34 21.15
C GLU A 27 -12.51 15.02 21.26
N GLY A 28 -13.02 14.94 22.49
CA GLY A 28 -14.40 14.52 22.79
C GLY A 28 -14.57 13.09 23.32
N PHE A 29 -13.56 12.22 23.19
CA PHE A 29 -13.54 10.90 23.83
C PHE A 29 -12.67 10.85 25.11
N ALA A 30 -11.81 11.86 25.30
CA ALA A 30 -10.95 11.96 26.48
C ALA A 30 -11.76 12.12 27.77
N ILE A 31 -11.81 11.07 28.59
CA ILE A 31 -12.38 11.13 29.94
C ILE A 31 -11.34 11.78 30.85
N LYS A 32 -11.72 12.82 31.62
CA LYS A 32 -10.85 13.61 32.53
C LYS A 32 -10.00 12.82 33.55
N VAL A 33 -10.27 11.53 33.76
CA VAL A 33 -9.53 10.66 34.69
C VAL A 33 -8.65 9.63 33.95
N LYS A 34 -8.74 9.57 32.62
CA LYS A 34 -8.11 8.58 31.74
C LYS A 34 -7.35 9.23 30.57
N GLU A 35 -6.80 10.42 30.80
CA GLU A 35 -6.04 11.19 29.80
C GLU A 35 -4.81 10.44 29.27
N LYS A 36 -4.27 9.48 30.04
CA LYS A 36 -3.14 8.63 29.64
C LYS A 36 -3.53 7.37 28.85
N LEU A 37 -4.82 7.12 28.60
CA LEU A 37 -5.21 5.96 27.78
C LEU A 37 -4.97 6.25 26.30
N VAL A 38 -4.54 5.22 25.57
CA VAL A 38 -4.37 5.24 24.12
C VAL A 38 -5.39 4.30 23.47
N CYS A 39 -5.81 4.63 22.26
CA CYS A 39 -6.72 3.80 21.46
C CYS A 39 -5.91 2.77 20.68
N LYS A 40 -6.24 1.49 20.83
CA LYS A 40 -5.67 0.42 19.98
C LYS A 40 -6.51 0.27 18.71
N LEU A 41 -5.87 0.38 17.57
CA LEU A 41 -6.50 0.14 16.27
C LEU A 41 -6.73 -1.36 16.05
N LYS A 42 -7.99 -1.72 15.78
CA LYS A 42 -8.40 -3.10 15.44
C LYS A 42 -8.48 -3.35 13.93
N LYS A 43 -8.54 -2.28 13.12
CA LYS A 43 -8.54 -2.32 11.65
C LYS A 43 -7.66 -1.21 11.11
N ARG A 44 -7.04 -1.40 9.93
CA ARG A 44 -6.21 -0.39 9.27
C ARG A 44 -7.07 0.85 8.96
N LEU A 45 -6.57 2.03 9.33
CA LEU A 45 -7.14 3.31 8.90
C LEU A 45 -6.64 3.65 7.49
N TYR A 46 -7.44 4.43 6.75
CA TYR A 46 -7.04 4.96 5.45
C TYR A 46 -5.77 5.80 5.57
N GLY A 47 -4.84 5.67 4.61
CA GLY A 47 -3.63 6.50 4.56
C GLY A 47 -2.52 6.10 5.55
N LEU A 48 -2.63 4.98 6.24
CA LEU A 48 -1.57 4.52 7.14
C LEU A 48 -0.33 4.11 6.32
N LYS A 49 0.81 4.77 6.54
CA LYS A 49 2.07 4.50 5.78
C LYS A 49 2.51 3.04 5.85
N GLN A 50 2.30 2.36 6.98
CA GLN A 50 2.59 0.93 7.11
C GLN A 50 1.67 0.07 6.23
N ALA A 51 0.41 0.46 6.07
CA ALA A 51 -0.53 -0.27 5.21
C ALA A 51 -0.10 -0.20 3.74
N LEU A 52 0.32 0.99 3.29
CA LEU A 52 0.85 1.21 1.95
C LEU A 52 2.13 0.39 1.70
N ARG A 53 3.07 0.40 2.64
CA ARG A 53 4.32 -0.37 2.54
C ARG A 53 4.07 -1.88 2.43
N GLN A 54 3.15 -2.41 3.22
CA GLN A 54 2.82 -3.84 3.19
C GLN A 54 2.09 -4.23 1.90
N TRP A 55 1.18 -3.38 1.44
CA TRP A 55 0.54 -3.59 0.15
C TRP A 55 1.57 -3.59 -0.99
N TYR A 56 2.51 -2.63 -0.98
CA TYR A 56 3.59 -2.57 -1.98
C TYR A 56 4.45 -3.83 -1.96
N LYS A 57 4.85 -4.36 -0.80
CA LYS A 57 5.61 -5.63 -0.73
C LYS A 57 4.86 -6.80 -1.36
N LYS A 58 3.56 -6.91 -1.08
CA LYS A 58 2.71 -7.96 -1.65
C LYS A 58 2.54 -7.79 -3.15
N PHE A 59 2.32 -6.56 -3.60
CA PHE A 59 2.23 -6.19 -5.00
C PHE A 59 3.53 -6.49 -5.76
N ASP A 60 4.67 -6.09 -5.20
CA ASP A 60 6.00 -6.34 -5.74
C ASP A 60 6.24 -7.84 -5.96
N SER A 61 6.01 -8.65 -4.94
CA SER A 61 6.14 -10.11 -5.03
C SER A 61 5.19 -10.70 -6.07
N PHE A 62 3.95 -10.20 -6.13
CA PHE A 62 2.97 -10.63 -7.12
C PHE A 62 3.42 -10.32 -8.55
N MET A 63 3.93 -9.12 -8.80
CA MET A 63 4.39 -8.69 -10.13
C MET A 63 5.60 -9.51 -10.60
N MET A 64 6.59 -9.72 -9.73
CA MET A 64 7.77 -10.55 -10.04
C MET A 64 7.36 -11.98 -10.39
N ASN A 65 6.43 -12.58 -9.63
CA ASN A 65 5.90 -13.92 -9.91
C ASN A 65 5.15 -14.02 -11.25
N HIS A 66 4.62 -12.91 -11.76
CA HIS A 66 3.94 -12.84 -13.07
C HIS A 66 4.88 -12.49 -14.22
N GLY A 67 6.20 -12.48 -13.99
CA GLY A 67 7.22 -12.24 -15.02
C GLY A 67 7.37 -10.78 -15.41
N TYR A 68 7.09 -9.86 -14.50
CA TYR A 68 7.51 -8.46 -14.63
C TYR A 68 8.87 -8.26 -13.97
N ASP A 69 9.70 -7.44 -14.61
CA ASP A 69 10.98 -6.99 -14.08
C ASP A 69 10.87 -5.57 -13.54
N LYS A 70 11.54 -5.29 -12.41
CA LYS A 70 11.70 -3.92 -11.90
C LYS A 70 12.80 -3.20 -12.65
N THR A 71 12.61 -1.90 -12.89
CA THR A 71 13.69 -1.07 -13.42
C THR A 71 14.71 -0.74 -12.34
N SER A 72 15.98 -0.58 -12.72
CA SER A 72 17.06 -0.15 -11.82
C SER A 72 17.02 1.34 -11.49
N PHE A 73 16.33 2.14 -12.32
CA PHE A 73 16.20 3.59 -12.15
C PHE A 73 15.09 3.96 -11.16
N ASP A 74 13.97 3.23 -11.19
CA ASP A 74 12.82 3.50 -10.35
C ASP A 74 12.15 2.18 -9.90
N HIS A 75 12.12 1.98 -8.57
CA HIS A 75 11.47 0.82 -7.93
C HIS A 75 9.95 0.80 -8.11
N CYS A 76 9.36 1.90 -8.59
CA CYS A 76 7.93 2.03 -8.85
C CYS A 76 7.57 1.77 -10.33
N VAL A 77 8.53 1.31 -11.15
CA VAL A 77 8.32 0.93 -12.54
C VAL A 77 8.55 -0.57 -12.76
N PHE A 78 7.53 -1.24 -13.30
CA PHE A 78 7.56 -2.65 -13.68
C PHE A 78 7.43 -2.78 -15.19
N VAL A 79 8.24 -3.64 -15.80
CA VAL A 79 8.27 -3.87 -17.25
C VAL A 79 8.16 -5.35 -17.54
N LYS A 80 7.26 -5.71 -18.46
CA LYS A 80 7.16 -7.08 -19.00
C LYS A 80 7.32 -7.03 -20.51
N LYS A 81 8.29 -7.79 -21.03
CA LYS A 81 8.58 -7.89 -22.47
C LYS A 81 7.98 -9.17 -23.02
N PHE A 82 7.37 -9.07 -24.19
CA PHE A 82 6.79 -10.19 -24.92
C PHE A 82 7.64 -10.55 -26.14
N LEU A 83 7.51 -11.79 -26.62
CA LEU A 83 8.29 -12.31 -27.75
C LEU A 83 8.00 -11.59 -29.07
N ASP A 84 6.81 -10.98 -29.19
CA ASP A 84 6.40 -10.19 -30.36
C ASP A 84 6.95 -8.74 -30.34
N GLY A 85 7.85 -8.43 -29.40
CA GLY A 85 8.45 -7.12 -29.25
C GLY A 85 7.56 -6.12 -28.49
N LYS A 86 6.36 -6.50 -28.07
CA LYS A 86 5.51 -5.65 -27.23
C LYS A 86 6.04 -5.61 -25.80
N PHE A 87 5.72 -4.53 -25.11
CA PHE A 87 6.02 -4.36 -23.69
C PHE A 87 4.82 -3.76 -22.96
N ILE A 88 4.63 -4.20 -21.72
CA ILE A 88 3.73 -3.55 -20.77
C ILE A 88 4.59 -2.85 -19.73
N ILE A 89 4.33 -1.57 -19.53
CA ILE A 89 4.95 -0.76 -18.48
C ILE A 89 3.87 -0.44 -17.47
N LEU A 90 4.11 -0.77 -16.21
CA LEU A 90 3.23 -0.43 -15.11
C LEU A 90 3.96 0.55 -14.18
N LEU A 91 3.33 1.70 -13.94
CA LEU A 91 3.83 2.75 -13.06
C LEU A 91 2.98 2.77 -11.78
N HIS A 92 3.62 2.66 -10.62
CA HIS A 92 2.95 2.76 -9.32
C HIS A 92 3.15 4.17 -8.75
N THR A 93 2.08 4.95 -8.65
CA THR A 93 2.12 6.38 -8.26
C THR A 93 2.23 6.65 -6.76
N LEU A 94 2.11 5.63 -5.90
CA LEU A 94 2.24 5.76 -4.44
C LEU A 94 3.67 5.45 -3.96
N CYS A 95 4.66 6.03 -4.63
CA CYS A 95 6.07 6.02 -4.24
C CYS A 95 6.33 7.22 -3.30
N GLY A 96 5.72 7.25 -2.10
CA GLY A 96 5.85 8.39 -1.16
C GLY A 96 5.27 8.15 0.22
#